data_AF-A0A9R0QM36-F1
#
_entry.id   AF-A0A9R0QM36-F1
#
_cell.length_a   1.000
_cell.length_b   1.000
_cell.length_c   1.000
_cell.angle_alpha   90.00
_cell.angle_beta   90.00
_cell.angle_gamma   90.00
#
_symmetry.space_group_name_H-M   'P 1'
#
loop_
_entity.id
_entity.type
_entity.pdbx_description
1 polymer ?
#
loop_
_entity_poly.entity_id
_entity_poly.type
_entity_poly.pdbx_seq_one_letter_code
_entity_poly.pdbx_strand_id
1 'polypeptide(L)'
;MAATNPSYYQSGVCQDIKQKEHLFHLYMNQIFDGPGVTNANQVSVVNPPGQLFGFGHTVANDWTIRDGPAANANLVARARGMHMGAGKVDENWLFCHNILFTDTRFKGSSLKVLGDFVGNNSEWAIVGGSGEFAYAQGVVVAKVIQTVPPTPGRTWELRISAFCLCIPKAIPVTKMGPWGGDGGTSFDITELPRSLQTVTIRCGDVINSVMFSYTDQTGQKKTAGPWGGDGALTATITLAPSEFIKQVLGTTGAVGGETIVTSLTLVSSVTTYGPFGKANGTPFSSEIPEGNNIGGFYARAGGSVNALGIYACPI
;
A
#
# COMPACT_ATOMS: atom_id res chain seq x y z
N MET A 1 1.55 -40.97 -12.26
CA MET A 1 0.80 -39.81 -12.77
C MET A 1 0.90 -38.71 -11.74
N ALA A 2 1.39 -37.51 -12.09
CA ALA A 2 1.44 -36.38 -11.16
C ALA A 2 0.00 -36.02 -10.73
N ALA A 3 -0.21 -35.72 -9.45
CA ALA A 3 -1.52 -35.32 -8.94
C ALA A 3 -1.99 -34.08 -9.71
N THR A 4 -3.26 -34.08 -10.13
CA THR A 4 -3.84 -33.06 -11.01
C THR A 4 -3.93 -31.67 -10.38
N ASN A 5 -3.72 -31.53 -9.06
CA ASN A 5 -3.61 -30.26 -8.34
C ASN A 5 -2.76 -30.44 -7.07
N PRO A 6 -1.44 -30.19 -7.13
CA PRO A 6 -0.61 -30.28 -5.93
C PRO A 6 -0.89 -29.11 -4.97
N SER A 7 -1.00 -29.40 -3.67
CA SER A 7 -1.26 -28.38 -2.62
C SER A 7 -0.17 -27.31 -2.49
N TYR A 8 1.01 -27.54 -3.07
CA TYR A 8 2.11 -26.58 -3.10
C TYR A 8 2.01 -25.57 -4.25
N TYR A 9 1.03 -25.72 -5.15
CA TYR A 9 0.90 -24.90 -6.35
C TYR A 9 -0.51 -24.32 -6.47
N GLN A 10 -0.56 -23.00 -6.60
CA GLN A 10 -1.75 -22.26 -7.00
C GLN A 10 -1.31 -21.16 -7.96
N SER A 11 -2.00 -21.03 -9.09
CA SER A 11 -1.81 -19.89 -9.97
C SER A 11 -2.57 -18.69 -9.42
N GLY A 12 -1.91 -17.52 -9.36
CA GLY A 12 -2.59 -16.25 -9.12
C GLY A 12 -3.42 -15.83 -10.33
N VAL A 13 -4.33 -14.87 -10.12
CA VAL A 13 -5.03 -14.20 -11.22
C VAL A 13 -4.12 -13.16 -11.88
N CYS A 14 -4.31 -12.92 -13.18
CA CYS A 14 -3.67 -11.79 -13.86
C CYS A 14 -4.16 -10.48 -13.23
N GLN A 15 -3.25 -9.55 -12.96
CA GLN A 15 -3.54 -8.27 -12.33
C GLN A 15 -2.81 -7.14 -13.05
N ASP A 16 -3.42 -5.96 -13.08
CA ASP A 16 -2.77 -4.75 -13.58
C ASP A 16 -1.65 -4.33 -12.61
N ILE A 17 -0.46 -4.14 -13.16
CA ILE A 17 0.73 -3.75 -12.40
C ILE A 17 1.00 -2.27 -12.65
N LYS A 18 1.02 -1.48 -11.57
CA LYS A 18 1.55 -0.12 -11.61
C LYS A 18 2.99 -0.13 -11.10
N GLN A 19 3.80 0.75 -11.66
CA GLN A 19 5.18 0.96 -11.21
C GLN A 19 5.30 2.34 -10.58
N LYS A 20 6.10 2.43 -9.52
CA LYS A 20 6.49 3.68 -8.90
C LYS A 20 8.00 3.80 -8.91
N GLU A 21 8.48 4.91 -9.45
CA GLU A 21 9.90 5.25 -9.41
C GLU A 21 10.22 5.97 -8.08
N HIS A 22 11.31 5.54 -7.46
CA HIS A 22 11.92 6.17 -6.30
C HIS A 22 13.28 6.70 -6.70
N LEU A 23 13.47 8.01 -6.52
CA LEU A 23 14.71 8.72 -6.84
C LEU A 23 15.42 9.11 -5.55
N PHE A 24 16.70 8.76 -5.43
CA PHE A 24 17.54 9.17 -4.31
C PHE A 24 18.83 9.81 -4.78
N HIS A 25 19.27 10.81 -4.01
CA HIS A 25 20.59 11.42 -4.12
C HIS A 25 21.24 11.34 -2.74
N LEU A 26 22.27 10.50 -2.60
CA LEU A 26 22.82 10.11 -1.31
C LEU A 26 24.35 10.05 -1.37
N TYR A 27 24.99 9.95 -0.20
CA TYR A 27 26.44 9.95 -0.06
C TYR A 27 26.90 8.77 0.80
N MET A 28 27.69 7.86 0.21
CA MET A 28 28.18 6.66 0.86
C MET A 28 29.64 6.81 1.29
N ASN A 29 29.93 6.46 2.54
CA ASN A 29 31.24 6.64 3.14
C ASN A 29 31.88 5.29 3.48
N GLN A 30 32.99 5.00 2.82
CA GLN A 30 33.84 3.84 3.03
C GLN A 30 35.07 4.27 3.83
N ILE A 31 35.38 3.54 4.90
CA ILE A 31 36.57 3.73 5.73
C ILE A 31 37.26 2.37 5.81
N PHE A 32 38.43 2.23 5.17
CA PHE A 32 39.12 0.93 5.11
C PHE A 32 39.64 0.51 6.48
N ASP A 33 39.73 -0.80 6.70
CA ASP A 33 40.46 -1.38 7.81
C ASP A 33 41.99 -1.26 7.60
N GLY A 34 42.73 -1.16 8.70
CA GLY A 34 44.19 -1.09 8.66
C GLY A 34 44.82 -0.72 10.00
N PRO A 35 46.15 -0.81 10.12
CA PRO A 35 46.87 -0.46 11.34
C PRO A 35 46.57 0.98 11.77
N GLY A 36 46.11 1.15 13.02
CA GLY A 36 45.81 2.47 13.59
C GLY A 36 44.44 3.05 13.22
N VAL A 37 43.63 2.37 12.40
CA VAL A 37 42.27 2.82 12.06
C VAL A 37 41.26 2.28 13.06
N THR A 38 40.67 3.14 13.88
CA THR A 38 39.74 2.73 14.96
C THR A 38 38.26 2.80 14.59
N ASN A 39 37.93 3.50 13.50
CA ASN A 39 36.56 3.72 13.02
C ASN A 39 36.31 3.10 11.63
N ALA A 40 37.11 2.08 11.27
CA ALA A 40 36.91 1.33 10.04
C ALA A 40 35.49 0.75 9.99
N ASN A 41 34.88 0.77 8.81
CA ASN A 41 33.52 0.26 8.60
C ASN A 41 33.47 -0.86 7.55
N GLN A 42 34.59 -1.57 7.43
CA GLN A 42 34.76 -2.80 6.68
C GLN A 42 35.84 -3.66 7.32
N VAL A 43 35.97 -4.90 6.88
CA VAL A 43 37.02 -5.82 7.33
C VAL A 43 37.45 -6.76 6.21
N SER A 44 38.75 -6.88 6.01
CA SER A 44 39.36 -7.86 5.11
C SER A 44 39.15 -9.27 5.66
N VAL A 45 38.49 -10.13 4.88
CA VAL A 45 38.19 -11.53 5.26
C VAL A 45 39.23 -12.49 4.66
N VAL A 46 39.54 -12.31 3.37
CA VAL A 46 40.53 -13.12 2.64
C VAL A 46 41.40 -12.19 1.83
N ASN A 47 42.72 -12.25 1.97
CA ASN A 47 43.66 -11.46 1.17
C ASN A 47 44.81 -12.36 0.67
N PRO A 48 44.68 -12.99 -0.51
CA PRO A 48 45.67 -13.94 -0.99
C PRO A 48 47.00 -13.23 -1.34
N PRO A 49 48.15 -13.71 -0.85
CA PRO A 49 49.43 -13.06 -1.13
C PRO A 49 49.83 -13.22 -2.60
N GLY A 50 50.57 -12.24 -3.11
CA GLY A 50 51.15 -12.28 -4.45
C GLY A 50 50.15 -12.07 -5.60
N GLN A 51 48.88 -11.75 -5.30
CA GLN A 51 47.90 -11.40 -6.31
C GLN A 51 48.03 -9.94 -6.73
N LEU A 52 47.96 -9.69 -8.04
CA LEU A 52 47.89 -8.35 -8.59
C LEU A 52 46.44 -7.86 -8.56
N PHE A 53 46.25 -6.54 -8.53
CA PHE A 53 44.94 -5.87 -8.63
C PHE A 53 43.91 -6.28 -7.55
N GLY A 54 44.35 -6.92 -6.46
CA GLY A 54 43.47 -7.41 -5.42
C GLY A 54 42.69 -8.68 -5.79
N PHE A 55 43.09 -9.43 -6.82
CA PHE A 55 42.37 -10.62 -7.26
C PHE A 55 42.16 -11.62 -6.10
N GLY A 56 40.89 -11.95 -5.82
CA GLY A 56 40.48 -12.83 -4.71
C GLY A 56 40.46 -12.17 -3.33
N HIS A 57 40.86 -10.90 -3.20
CA HIS A 57 40.71 -10.14 -1.95
C HIS A 57 39.23 -9.96 -1.68
N THR A 58 38.74 -10.52 -0.58
CA THR A 58 37.33 -10.45 -0.16
C THR A 58 37.21 -9.64 1.12
N VAL A 59 36.27 -8.70 1.12
CA VAL A 59 36.05 -7.74 2.21
C VAL A 59 34.57 -7.72 2.56
N ALA A 60 34.25 -7.76 3.86
CA ALA A 60 32.91 -7.52 4.36
C ALA A 60 32.76 -6.02 4.69
N ASN A 61 31.65 -5.39 4.29
CA ASN A 61 31.43 -3.96 4.48
C ASN A 61 30.14 -3.62 5.24
N ASP A 62 30.20 -2.52 5.99
CA ASP A 62 29.06 -1.86 6.65
C ASP A 62 29.16 -0.33 6.52
N TRP A 63 29.10 0.17 5.29
CA TRP A 63 29.33 1.57 4.96
C TRP A 63 28.13 2.46 5.25
N THR A 64 28.37 3.65 5.79
CA THR A 64 27.28 4.60 6.11
C THR A 64 26.85 5.38 4.87
N ILE A 65 25.53 5.53 4.68
CA ILE A 65 24.93 6.33 3.62
C ILE A 65 24.15 7.49 4.24
N ARG A 66 24.41 8.71 3.77
CA ARG A 66 23.87 9.97 4.32
C ARG A 66 23.14 10.80 3.27
N ASP A 67 22.33 11.75 3.72
CA ASP A 67 21.58 12.71 2.88
C ASP A 67 22.43 13.89 2.37
N GLY A 68 23.68 13.99 2.82
CA GLY A 68 24.62 15.03 2.39
C GLY A 68 26.08 14.59 2.54
N PRO A 69 27.02 15.30 1.90
CA PRO A 69 28.46 14.97 1.94
C PRO A 69 29.13 15.48 3.23
N ALA A 70 28.47 16.33 4.01
CA ALA A 70 29.02 16.89 5.24
C ALA A 70 29.14 15.82 6.35
N ALA A 71 30.14 15.96 7.21
CA ALA A 71 30.38 15.01 8.30
C ALA A 71 29.20 14.87 9.29
N ASN A 72 28.39 15.93 9.43
CA ASN A 72 27.20 15.97 10.29
C ASN A 72 25.88 15.64 9.56
N ALA A 73 25.94 15.23 8.29
CA ALA A 73 24.75 14.84 7.53
C ALA A 73 24.03 13.65 8.16
N ASN A 74 22.71 13.57 7.96
CA ASN A 74 21.89 12.58 8.62
C ASN A 74 22.17 11.18 8.05
N LEU A 75 22.21 10.18 8.93
CA LEU A 75 22.31 8.78 8.50
C LEU A 75 20.97 8.34 7.90
N VAL A 76 20.98 7.93 6.63
CA VAL A 76 19.78 7.47 5.91
C VAL A 76 19.76 5.95 5.81
N ALA A 77 20.90 5.36 5.45
CA ALA A 77 21.00 3.93 5.19
C ALA A 77 22.42 3.40 5.48
N ARG A 78 22.59 2.09 5.34
CA ARG A 78 23.91 1.43 5.38
C ARG A 78 24.06 0.46 4.22
N ALA A 79 25.20 0.51 3.53
CA ALA A 79 25.58 -0.49 2.53
C ALA A 79 26.27 -1.67 3.22
N ARG A 80 25.52 -2.77 3.38
CA ARG A 80 25.94 -3.98 4.10
C ARG A 80 26.04 -5.16 3.17
N GLY A 81 27.22 -5.77 3.11
CA GLY A 81 27.47 -6.91 2.25
C GLY A 81 28.95 -7.19 2.10
N MET A 82 29.38 -7.48 0.88
CA MET A 82 30.76 -7.78 0.57
C MET A 82 31.18 -7.16 -0.76
N HIS A 83 32.49 -7.01 -0.92
CA HIS A 83 33.11 -6.77 -2.21
C HIS A 83 34.34 -7.64 -2.38
N MET A 84 34.65 -7.97 -3.63
CA MET A 84 35.75 -8.87 -3.99
C MET A 84 36.51 -8.34 -5.19
N GLY A 85 37.84 -8.38 -5.14
CA GLY A 85 38.67 -8.13 -6.32
C GLY A 85 38.49 -9.25 -7.33
N ALA A 86 37.90 -8.93 -8.48
CA ALA A 86 37.52 -9.89 -9.52
C ALA A 86 38.35 -9.76 -10.80
N GLY A 87 39.16 -8.71 -10.92
CA GLY A 87 40.05 -8.49 -12.05
C GLY A 87 41.40 -9.20 -11.88
N LYS A 88 41.82 -9.98 -12.90
CA LYS A 88 43.12 -10.66 -12.93
C LYS A 88 44.19 -9.85 -13.68
N VAL A 89 43.77 -8.98 -14.59
CA VAL A 89 44.65 -8.20 -15.49
C VAL A 89 44.52 -6.69 -15.29
N ASP A 90 43.49 -6.26 -14.59
CA ASP A 90 43.11 -4.87 -14.32
C ASP A 90 42.39 -4.76 -12.96
N GLU A 91 42.32 -3.54 -12.41
CA GLU A 91 41.60 -3.30 -11.15
C GLU A 91 40.09 -3.34 -11.39
N ASN A 92 39.44 -4.38 -10.87
CA ASN A 92 38.00 -4.56 -10.90
C ASN A 92 37.54 -5.15 -9.57
N TRP A 93 36.52 -4.53 -8.97
CA TRP A 93 35.91 -5.01 -7.73
C TRP A 93 34.41 -5.26 -7.93
N LEU A 94 33.97 -6.49 -7.68
CA LEU A 94 32.56 -6.85 -7.65
C LEU A 94 31.96 -6.42 -6.31
N PHE A 95 30.89 -5.64 -6.35
CA PHE A 95 30.08 -5.23 -5.21
C PHE A 95 28.81 -6.05 -5.11
N CYS A 96 28.58 -6.65 -3.95
CA CYS A 96 27.35 -7.37 -3.62
C CYS A 96 26.88 -6.94 -2.23
N HIS A 97 25.93 -6.01 -2.17
CA HIS A 97 25.46 -5.47 -0.90
C HIS A 97 24.01 -5.02 -0.90
N ASN A 98 23.46 -4.93 0.30
CA ASN A 98 22.16 -4.32 0.57
C ASN A 98 22.36 -2.84 0.92
N ILE A 99 21.59 -1.95 0.31
CA ILE A 99 21.35 -0.62 0.88
C ILE A 99 20.17 -0.77 1.85
N LEU A 100 20.48 -0.88 3.15
CA LEU A 100 19.50 -1.06 4.22
C LEU A 100 19.14 0.30 4.82
N PHE A 101 17.89 0.71 4.66
CA PHE A 101 17.42 2.01 5.15
C PHE A 101 17.16 1.98 6.66
N THR A 102 17.63 3.02 7.34
CA THR A 102 17.55 3.19 8.79
C THR A 102 16.82 4.45 9.21
N ASP A 103 16.54 5.35 8.25
CA ASP A 103 15.70 6.52 8.46
C ASP A 103 14.26 6.12 8.81
N THR A 104 13.49 7.04 9.39
CA THR A 104 12.13 6.76 9.88
C THR A 104 11.15 6.36 8.78
N ARG A 105 11.35 6.83 7.54
CA ARG A 105 10.41 6.62 6.43
C ARG A 105 10.55 5.23 5.84
N PHE A 106 11.76 4.72 5.72
CA PHE A 106 12.04 3.45 5.05
C PHE A 106 12.66 2.40 5.96
N LYS A 107 12.63 2.61 7.27
CA LYS A 107 13.25 1.73 8.27
C LYS A 107 12.96 0.26 8.02
N GLY A 108 14.02 -0.53 7.81
CA GLY A 108 13.92 -1.98 7.58
C GLY A 108 13.66 -2.38 6.12
N SER A 109 13.36 -1.44 5.23
CA SER A 109 13.33 -1.66 3.78
C SER A 109 14.75 -1.66 3.21
N SER A 110 14.95 -2.33 2.08
CA SER A 110 16.29 -2.38 1.46
C SER A 110 16.24 -2.51 -0.05
N LEU A 111 17.30 -2.02 -0.70
CA LEU A 111 17.62 -2.32 -2.11
C LEU A 111 18.76 -3.34 -2.17
N LYS A 112 18.66 -4.31 -3.07
CA LYS A 112 19.70 -5.31 -3.35
C LYS A 112 20.52 -4.81 -4.53
N VAL A 113 21.81 -4.59 -4.33
CA VAL A 113 22.68 -3.96 -5.32
C VAL A 113 23.81 -4.91 -5.71
N LEU A 114 23.99 -5.08 -7.01
CA LEU A 114 25.07 -5.84 -7.63
C LEU A 114 25.72 -4.97 -8.71
N GLY A 115 27.05 -4.85 -8.70
CA GLY A 115 27.73 -4.15 -9.77
C GLY A 115 29.24 -4.14 -9.62
N ASP A 116 29.91 -3.69 -10.66
CA ASP A 116 31.37 -3.65 -10.69
C ASP A 116 31.88 -2.23 -10.45
N PHE A 117 33.04 -2.11 -9.82
CA PHE A 117 33.82 -0.89 -9.78
C PHE A 117 34.92 -0.97 -10.81
N VAL A 118 34.79 -0.13 -11.83
CA VAL A 118 35.76 0.05 -12.91
C VAL A 118 36.01 1.55 -13.04
N GLY A 119 37.12 2.03 -12.48
CA GLY A 119 37.44 3.46 -12.46
C GLY A 119 36.53 4.28 -11.53
N ASN A 120 36.45 5.60 -11.73
CA ASN A 120 35.84 6.52 -10.74
C ASN A 120 34.32 6.70 -10.85
N ASN A 121 33.71 6.18 -11.91
CA ASN A 121 32.27 6.23 -12.18
C ASN A 121 31.79 4.81 -12.49
N SER A 122 30.76 4.34 -11.80
CA SER A 122 30.25 2.98 -11.98
C SER A 122 28.73 2.96 -11.95
N GLU A 123 28.15 2.00 -12.67
CA GLU A 123 26.72 1.74 -12.70
C GLU A 123 26.47 0.37 -12.08
N TRP A 124 25.60 0.32 -11.07
CA TRP A 124 25.25 -0.92 -10.37
C TRP A 124 23.77 -1.22 -10.54
N ALA A 125 23.44 -2.48 -10.76
CA ALA A 125 22.07 -2.94 -10.91
C ALA A 125 21.39 -3.07 -9.55
N ILE A 126 20.15 -2.59 -9.47
CA ILE A 126 19.22 -2.96 -8.41
C ILE A 126 18.53 -4.25 -8.88
N VAL A 127 18.86 -5.35 -8.21
CA VAL A 127 18.39 -6.70 -8.57
C VAL A 127 17.20 -7.16 -7.72
N GLY A 128 16.74 -6.31 -6.81
CA GLY A 128 15.63 -6.60 -5.91
C GLY A 128 15.51 -5.60 -4.77
N GLY A 129 14.53 -5.82 -3.91
CA GLY A 129 14.38 -5.07 -2.67
C GLY A 129 13.41 -5.73 -1.70
N SER A 130 13.26 -5.13 -0.52
CA SER A 130 12.40 -5.60 0.56
C SER A 130 11.61 -4.46 1.19
N GLY A 131 10.51 -4.78 1.86
CA GLY A 131 9.63 -3.79 2.50
C GLY A 131 8.97 -2.89 1.46
N GLU A 132 9.11 -1.58 1.64
CA GLU A 132 8.59 -0.56 0.70
C GLU A 132 9.18 -0.70 -0.71
N PHE A 133 10.33 -1.36 -0.85
CA PHE A 133 11.01 -1.59 -2.12
C PHE A 133 10.87 -3.04 -2.62
N ALA A 134 9.83 -3.76 -2.19
CA ALA A 134 9.54 -5.08 -2.73
C ALA A 134 9.42 -5.03 -4.26
N TYR A 135 9.99 -6.03 -4.94
CA TYR A 135 10.07 -6.10 -6.41
C TYR A 135 10.84 -4.95 -7.07
N ALA A 136 11.73 -4.27 -6.33
CA ALA A 136 12.55 -3.20 -6.90
C ALA A 136 13.47 -3.70 -8.03
N GLN A 137 13.55 -2.93 -9.10
CA GLN A 137 14.54 -3.04 -10.16
C GLN A 137 15.01 -1.64 -10.55
N GLY A 138 16.20 -1.50 -11.13
CA GLY A 138 16.71 -0.18 -11.52
C GLY A 138 18.23 -0.08 -11.42
N VAL A 139 18.71 1.14 -11.23
CA VAL A 139 20.12 1.50 -11.40
C VAL A 139 20.60 2.41 -10.27
N VAL A 140 21.82 2.17 -9.82
CA VAL A 140 22.62 3.06 -8.97
C VAL A 140 23.79 3.57 -9.78
N VAL A 141 23.85 4.87 -10.02
CA VAL A 141 25.05 5.54 -10.53
C VAL A 141 25.89 5.97 -9.34
N ALA A 142 27.08 5.40 -9.21
CA ALA A 142 28.01 5.65 -8.12
C ALA A 142 29.26 6.36 -8.64
N LYS A 143 29.62 7.48 -8.00
CA LYS A 143 30.78 8.28 -8.37
C LYS A 143 31.64 8.58 -7.15
N VAL A 144 32.94 8.31 -7.22
CA VAL A 144 33.88 8.72 -6.17
C VAL A 144 34.07 10.24 -6.23
N ILE A 145 33.77 10.94 -5.13
CA ILE A 145 33.87 12.41 -5.05
C ILE A 145 35.01 12.89 -4.15
N GLN A 146 35.50 12.03 -3.25
CA GLN A 146 36.62 12.37 -2.38
C GLN A 146 37.45 11.13 -2.04
N THR A 147 38.76 11.28 -2.16
CA THR A 147 39.80 10.40 -1.64
C THR A 147 40.80 11.27 -0.86
N VAL A 148 41.13 10.90 0.37
CA VAL A 148 42.12 11.65 1.17
C VAL A 148 43.39 10.80 1.29
N PRO A 149 44.53 11.24 0.73
CA PRO A 149 45.84 10.65 1.00
C PRO A 149 46.29 10.94 2.45
N PRO A 150 47.05 10.07 3.13
CA PRO A 150 47.67 8.82 2.65
C PRO A 150 46.89 7.54 3.04
N THR A 151 45.70 7.64 3.65
CA THR A 151 44.83 6.50 4.06
C THR A 151 43.46 7.02 4.54
N PRO A 152 42.45 6.19 4.85
CA PRO A 152 41.95 4.97 4.23
C PRO A 152 40.43 5.14 3.98
N GLY A 153 39.99 5.48 2.77
CA GLY A 153 38.56 5.52 2.50
C GLY A 153 38.16 6.26 1.24
N ARG A 154 36.88 6.19 0.93
CA ARG A 154 36.27 6.81 -0.25
C ARG A 154 34.90 7.38 0.14
N THR A 155 34.61 8.57 -0.35
CA THR A 155 33.24 9.10 -0.35
C THR A 155 32.67 9.00 -1.76
N TRP A 156 31.48 8.42 -1.85
CA TRP A 156 30.76 8.20 -3.09
C TRP A 156 29.49 9.03 -3.12
N GLU A 157 29.25 9.72 -4.23
CA GLU A 157 27.93 10.23 -4.59
C GLU A 157 27.14 9.10 -5.26
N LEU A 158 25.92 8.86 -4.77
CA LEU A 158 24.99 7.87 -5.32
C LEU A 158 23.77 8.58 -5.89
N ARG A 159 23.43 8.24 -7.14
CA ARG A 159 22.14 8.56 -7.76
C ARG A 159 21.40 7.26 -8.02
N ILE A 160 20.29 7.06 -7.32
CA ILE A 160 19.54 5.81 -7.33
C ILE A 160 18.20 6.07 -8.02
N SER A 161 17.89 5.29 -9.05
CA SER A 161 16.54 5.17 -9.62
C SER A 161 16.05 3.74 -9.42
N ALA A 162 15.02 3.58 -8.60
CA ALA A 162 14.44 2.29 -8.26
C ALA A 162 12.95 2.24 -8.64
N PHE A 163 12.60 1.35 -9.55
CA PHE A 163 11.22 1.05 -9.94
C PHE A 163 10.70 -0.08 -9.07
N CYS A 164 9.67 0.20 -8.27
CA CYS A 164 9.01 -0.77 -7.41
C CYS A 164 7.61 -1.06 -7.96
N LEU A 165 7.15 -2.31 -7.82
CA LEU A 165 5.77 -2.65 -8.17
C LEU A 165 4.82 -2.12 -7.09
N CYS A 166 3.87 -1.28 -7.48
CA CYS A 166 2.73 -0.93 -6.67
C CYS A 166 1.60 -1.92 -6.95
N ILE A 167 1.57 -3.01 -6.20
CA ILE A 167 0.43 -3.92 -6.18
C ILE A 167 -0.62 -3.27 -5.26
N PRO A 168 -1.78 -2.81 -5.77
CA PRO A 168 -2.83 -2.28 -4.92
C PRO A 168 -3.24 -3.38 -3.94
N LYS A 169 -3.03 -3.15 -2.64
CA LYS A 169 -3.54 -4.07 -1.64
C LYS A 169 -5.06 -4.02 -1.72
N ALA A 170 -5.69 -5.13 -2.14
CA ALA A 170 -7.14 -5.22 -2.19
C ALA A 170 -7.70 -4.82 -0.83
N ILE A 171 -8.48 -3.75 -0.78
CA ILE A 171 -9.16 -3.32 0.43
C ILE A 171 -10.27 -4.36 0.65
N PRO A 172 -10.23 -5.19 1.71
CA PRO A 172 -11.25 -6.19 1.92
C PRO A 172 -12.60 -5.49 2.14
N VAL A 173 -13.60 -5.86 1.36
CA VAL A 173 -14.97 -5.33 1.49
C VAL A 173 -15.88 -6.47 1.94
N THR A 174 -16.66 -6.24 3.00
CA THR A 174 -17.60 -7.23 3.54
C THR A 174 -19.03 -6.79 3.25
N LYS A 175 -19.86 -7.71 2.74
CA LYS A 175 -21.31 -7.51 2.63
C LYS A 175 -22.02 -7.92 3.91
N MET A 176 -22.94 -7.11 4.38
CA MET A 176 -23.78 -7.40 5.54
C MET A 176 -25.27 -7.16 5.23
N GLY A 177 -26.13 -8.03 5.78
CA GLY A 177 -27.56 -8.08 5.45
C GLY A 177 -27.84 -9.01 4.26
N PRO A 178 -28.83 -8.72 3.39
CA PRO A 178 -29.75 -7.59 3.49
C PRO A 178 -30.82 -7.82 4.57
N TRP A 179 -31.37 -6.74 5.12
CA TRP A 179 -32.51 -6.79 6.04
C TRP A 179 -33.77 -6.34 5.30
N GLY A 180 -34.82 -7.17 5.30
CA GLY A 180 -36.06 -6.91 4.60
C GLY A 180 -36.70 -8.16 4.00
N GLY A 181 -37.57 -7.96 3.02
CA GLY A 181 -38.26 -9.03 2.30
C GLY A 181 -37.63 -9.38 0.95
N ASP A 182 -38.08 -10.50 0.38
CA ASP A 182 -37.61 -11.01 -0.91
C ASP A 182 -38.30 -10.39 -2.13
N GLY A 183 -39.19 -9.42 -1.94
CA GLY A 183 -39.86 -8.70 -3.02
C GLY A 183 -38.91 -7.84 -3.87
N GLY A 184 -39.43 -7.27 -4.95
CA GLY A 184 -38.71 -6.35 -5.83
C GLY A 184 -37.56 -6.96 -6.64
N THR A 185 -36.78 -6.08 -7.29
CA THR A 185 -35.60 -6.42 -8.10
C THR A 185 -34.32 -6.25 -7.28
N SER A 186 -33.36 -7.14 -7.44
CA SER A 186 -32.04 -7.03 -6.81
C SER A 186 -31.19 -5.98 -7.51
N PHE A 187 -30.63 -5.06 -6.74
CA PHE A 187 -29.72 -4.01 -7.17
C PHE A 187 -28.40 -4.08 -6.40
N ASP A 188 -27.32 -3.91 -7.14
CA ASP A 188 -25.98 -3.99 -6.61
C ASP A 188 -25.02 -3.09 -7.39
N ILE A 189 -23.90 -2.71 -6.77
CA ILE A 189 -22.83 -1.96 -7.42
C ILE A 189 -21.81 -2.91 -8.05
N THR A 190 -21.26 -2.52 -9.20
CA THR A 190 -20.25 -3.28 -9.93
C THR A 190 -18.84 -3.01 -9.43
N GLU A 191 -18.55 -1.74 -9.09
CA GLU A 191 -17.26 -1.34 -8.52
C GLU A 191 -17.31 -1.34 -6.99
N LEU A 192 -16.34 -2.00 -6.37
CA LEU A 192 -16.29 -2.09 -4.90
C LEU A 192 -16.04 -0.70 -4.27
N PRO A 193 -16.77 -0.35 -3.20
CA PRO A 193 -16.66 0.94 -2.57
C PRO A 193 -15.45 1.02 -1.65
N ARG A 194 -14.98 2.25 -1.42
CA ARG A 194 -13.95 2.61 -0.44
C ARG A 194 -14.49 3.57 0.61
N SER A 195 -15.21 4.61 0.19
CA SER A 195 -15.78 5.62 1.10
C SER A 195 -17.05 6.21 0.53
N LEU A 196 -18.12 6.16 1.33
CA LEU A 196 -19.41 6.78 1.03
C LEU A 196 -19.28 8.31 1.10
N GLN A 197 -19.97 9.03 0.22
CA GLN A 197 -19.88 10.49 0.10
C GLN A 197 -21.23 11.15 0.33
N THR A 198 -22.28 10.65 -0.34
CA THR A 198 -23.63 11.17 -0.19
C THR A 198 -24.64 10.04 -0.11
N VAL A 199 -25.72 10.24 0.63
CA VAL A 199 -26.89 9.34 0.64
C VAL A 199 -28.14 10.18 0.47
N THR A 200 -28.92 9.90 -0.56
CA THR A 200 -30.24 10.47 -0.78
C THR A 200 -31.29 9.41 -0.53
N ILE A 201 -32.18 9.68 0.42
CA ILE A 201 -33.26 8.79 0.83
C ILE A 201 -34.57 9.47 0.46
N ARG A 202 -35.43 8.78 -0.29
CA ARG A 202 -36.83 9.17 -0.47
C ARG A 202 -37.70 8.33 0.44
N CYS A 203 -38.60 8.97 1.17
CA CYS A 203 -39.43 8.30 2.16
C CYS A 203 -40.82 8.94 2.31
N GLY A 204 -41.73 8.17 2.90
CA GLY A 204 -43.03 8.59 3.43
C GLY A 204 -43.23 7.90 4.77
N ASP A 205 -44.26 7.05 4.88
CA ASP A 205 -44.35 6.10 6.00
C ASP A 205 -43.30 4.98 5.93
N VAL A 206 -42.66 4.81 4.76
CA VAL A 206 -41.71 3.74 4.45
C VAL A 206 -40.51 4.30 3.70
N ILE A 207 -39.45 3.50 3.50
CA ILE A 207 -38.32 3.87 2.65
C ILE A 207 -38.68 3.55 1.20
N ASN A 208 -38.88 4.60 0.39
CA ASN A 208 -39.29 4.46 -1.01
C ASN A 208 -38.10 4.21 -1.93
N SER A 209 -37.01 4.96 -1.77
CA SER A 209 -35.77 4.71 -2.53
C SER A 209 -34.51 5.19 -1.84
N VAL A 210 -33.39 4.60 -2.24
CA VAL A 210 -32.03 4.97 -1.83
C VAL A 210 -31.17 5.24 -3.06
N MET A 211 -30.45 6.35 -3.03
CA MET A 211 -29.40 6.72 -3.99
C MET A 211 -28.17 7.13 -3.20
N PHE A 212 -26.97 6.84 -3.69
CA PHE A 212 -25.76 7.25 -2.99
C PHE A 212 -24.60 7.49 -3.96
N SER A 213 -23.61 8.26 -3.53
CA SER A 213 -22.32 8.38 -4.20
C SER A 213 -21.20 7.94 -3.28
N TYR A 214 -20.14 7.37 -3.87
CA TYR A 214 -18.99 6.82 -3.16
C TYR A 214 -17.72 6.97 -4.00
N THR A 215 -16.57 6.82 -3.37
CA THR A 215 -15.30 6.59 -4.07
C THR A 215 -15.04 5.09 -4.15
N ASP A 216 -14.66 4.58 -5.31
CA ASP A 216 -14.27 3.17 -5.48
C ASP A 216 -12.85 2.92 -4.97
N GLN A 217 -12.41 1.66 -5.02
CA GLN A 217 -11.06 1.27 -4.59
C GLN A 217 -9.92 1.93 -5.41
N THR A 218 -10.23 2.49 -6.60
CA THR A 218 -9.29 3.24 -7.43
C THR A 218 -9.28 4.74 -7.13
N GLY A 219 -10.19 5.21 -6.28
CA GLY A 219 -10.37 6.62 -5.92
C GLY A 219 -11.30 7.39 -6.87
N GLN A 220 -11.96 6.72 -7.81
CA GLN A 220 -12.90 7.36 -8.72
C GLN A 220 -14.28 7.52 -8.05
N LYS A 221 -14.94 8.66 -8.29
CA LYS A 221 -16.29 8.91 -7.79
C LYS A 221 -17.32 8.14 -8.62
N LYS A 222 -18.21 7.42 -7.94
CA LYS A 222 -19.30 6.62 -8.51
C LYS A 222 -20.62 7.02 -7.88
N THR A 223 -21.72 6.74 -8.58
CA THR A 223 -23.09 6.97 -8.11
C THR A 223 -23.93 5.72 -8.38
N ALA A 224 -24.79 5.35 -7.43
CA ALA A 224 -25.68 4.22 -7.53
C ALA A 224 -27.11 4.61 -7.10
N GLY A 225 -28.12 4.05 -7.78
CA GLY A 225 -29.53 4.39 -7.57
C GLY A 225 -30.02 5.57 -8.42
N PRO A 226 -31.25 6.06 -8.17
CA PRO A 226 -32.14 5.64 -7.10
C PRO A 226 -32.68 4.22 -7.31
N TRP A 227 -32.61 3.40 -6.27
CA TRP A 227 -33.24 2.08 -6.24
C TRP A 227 -34.52 2.16 -5.44
N GLY A 228 -35.66 1.91 -6.09
CA GLY A 228 -36.99 2.03 -5.52
C GLY A 228 -37.86 3.07 -6.24
N GLY A 229 -38.95 3.47 -5.59
CA GLY A 229 -39.93 4.40 -6.13
C GLY A 229 -39.81 5.83 -5.61
N ASP A 230 -40.80 6.64 -5.95
CA ASP A 230 -40.95 7.99 -5.42
C ASP A 230 -41.45 7.97 -3.98
N GLY A 231 -41.00 8.95 -3.19
CA GLY A 231 -41.42 9.17 -1.82
C GLY A 231 -41.90 10.61 -1.63
N ALA A 232 -42.72 10.83 -0.61
CA ALA A 232 -43.27 12.15 -0.31
C ALA A 232 -42.19 13.16 0.14
N LEU A 233 -41.15 12.67 0.80
CA LEU A 233 -40.02 13.44 1.31
C LEU A 233 -38.72 12.95 0.67
N THR A 234 -37.79 13.88 0.46
CA THR A 234 -36.42 13.58 0.04
C THR A 234 -35.45 14.21 1.01
N ALA A 235 -34.53 13.41 1.56
CA ALA A 235 -33.44 13.88 2.39
C ALA A 235 -32.12 13.49 1.73
N THR A 236 -31.20 14.46 1.60
CA THR A 236 -29.84 14.22 1.12
C THR A 236 -28.85 14.50 2.23
N ILE A 237 -28.06 13.49 2.55
CA ILE A 237 -26.94 13.55 3.48
C ILE A 237 -25.68 13.70 2.66
N THR A 238 -24.87 14.71 2.99
CA THR A 238 -23.52 14.90 2.45
C THR A 238 -22.56 14.77 3.61
N LEU A 239 -21.68 13.76 3.57
CA LEU A 239 -20.71 13.53 4.62
C LEU A 239 -19.56 14.53 4.51
N ALA A 240 -19.07 15.04 5.64
CA ALA A 240 -17.87 15.87 5.68
C ALA A 240 -16.61 15.04 5.30
N PRO A 241 -15.49 15.68 4.90
CA PRO A 241 -14.28 14.97 4.41
C PRO A 241 -13.68 13.90 5.34
N SER A 242 -13.99 13.92 6.64
CA SER A 242 -13.54 12.92 7.63
C SER A 242 -14.70 12.26 8.37
N GLU A 243 -15.93 12.50 7.92
CA GLU A 243 -17.11 11.87 8.46
C GLU A 243 -17.38 10.55 7.74
N PHE A 244 -17.72 9.52 8.50
CA PHE A 244 -18.02 8.21 7.95
C PHE A 244 -19.18 7.58 8.71
N ILE A 245 -19.99 6.75 8.02
CA ILE A 245 -21.06 6.00 8.66
C ILE A 245 -20.47 4.77 9.35
N LYS A 246 -20.82 4.58 10.63
CA LYS A 246 -20.37 3.46 11.47
C LYS A 246 -21.48 2.48 11.82
N GLN A 247 -22.73 2.89 11.73
CA GLN A 247 -23.85 2.02 12.06
C GLN A 247 -25.08 2.35 11.22
N VAL A 248 -25.81 1.30 10.86
CA VAL A 248 -27.14 1.36 10.24
C VAL A 248 -28.16 0.78 11.23
N LEU A 249 -29.27 1.48 11.40
CA LEU A 249 -30.43 1.06 12.18
C LEU A 249 -31.68 1.20 11.32
N GLY A 250 -32.69 0.36 11.53
CA GLY A 250 -33.96 0.53 10.86
C GLY A 250 -35.01 -0.46 11.31
N THR A 251 -36.15 -0.45 10.65
CA THR A 251 -37.23 -1.42 10.86
C THR A 251 -37.73 -1.95 9.52
N THR A 252 -38.20 -3.19 9.51
CA THR A 252 -38.90 -3.81 8.38
C THR A 252 -40.31 -4.20 8.79
N GLY A 253 -41.28 -4.04 7.89
CA GLY A 253 -42.68 -4.31 8.20
C GLY A 253 -43.48 -4.72 6.97
N ALA A 254 -44.60 -5.39 7.21
CA ALA A 254 -45.51 -5.81 6.16
C ALA A 254 -46.42 -4.64 5.72
N VAL A 255 -46.34 -4.25 4.44
CA VAL A 255 -47.18 -3.23 3.83
C VAL A 255 -47.69 -3.78 2.51
N GLY A 256 -49.01 -3.83 2.33
CA GLY A 256 -49.61 -4.37 1.09
C GLY A 256 -49.30 -5.85 0.83
N GLY A 257 -48.94 -6.63 1.86
CA GLY A 257 -48.56 -8.04 1.74
C GLY A 257 -47.07 -8.29 1.47
N GLU A 258 -46.28 -7.24 1.25
CA GLU A 258 -44.83 -7.34 1.10
C GLU A 258 -44.09 -6.86 2.35
N THR A 259 -42.99 -7.51 2.71
CA THR A 259 -42.08 -7.00 3.74
C THR A 259 -41.14 -5.97 3.11
N ILE A 260 -41.17 -4.74 3.65
CA ILE A 260 -40.38 -3.61 3.17
C ILE A 260 -39.65 -2.91 4.31
N VAL A 261 -38.63 -2.13 3.99
CA VAL A 261 -37.91 -1.29 4.96
C VAL A 261 -38.80 -0.08 5.29
N THR A 262 -39.27 0.00 6.54
CA THR A 262 -40.21 1.03 7.01
C THR A 262 -39.48 2.22 7.61
N SER A 263 -38.29 2.01 8.20
CA SER A 263 -37.44 3.11 8.66
C SER A 263 -35.95 2.85 8.48
N LEU A 264 -35.17 3.93 8.39
CA LEU A 264 -33.71 3.90 8.28
C LEU A 264 -33.11 5.06 9.08
N THR A 265 -32.07 4.77 9.85
CA THR A 265 -31.24 5.75 10.57
C THR A 265 -29.78 5.42 10.31
N LEU A 266 -28.98 6.42 9.97
CA LEU A 266 -27.54 6.30 9.74
C LEU A 266 -26.79 7.01 10.86
N VAL A 267 -25.94 6.30 11.58
CA VAL A 267 -25.09 6.88 12.63
C VAL A 267 -23.69 7.06 12.06
N SER A 268 -23.20 8.30 12.04
CA SER A 268 -21.86 8.65 11.60
C SER A 268 -20.88 8.79 12.76
N SER A 269 -19.62 9.04 12.44
CA SER A 269 -18.59 9.43 13.42
C SER A 269 -18.87 10.80 14.07
N VAL A 270 -19.78 11.61 13.52
CA VAL A 270 -20.08 12.97 13.95
C VAL A 270 -21.48 13.11 14.52
N THR A 271 -22.49 12.55 13.85
CA THR A 271 -23.90 12.76 14.18
C THR A 271 -24.79 11.57 13.80
N THR A 272 -26.09 11.66 14.05
CA THR A 272 -27.09 10.69 13.61
C THR A 272 -28.04 11.34 12.60
N TYR A 273 -28.30 10.64 11.50
CA TYR A 273 -29.22 11.05 10.44
C TYR A 273 -30.47 10.18 10.43
N GLY A 274 -31.64 10.81 10.50
CA GLY A 274 -32.94 10.14 10.54
C GLY A 274 -33.61 10.23 11.93
N PRO A 275 -34.59 9.35 12.23
CA PRO A 275 -35.08 8.29 11.36
C PRO A 275 -35.78 8.84 10.12
N PHE A 276 -35.54 8.21 8.98
CA PHE A 276 -36.31 8.38 7.76
C PHE A 276 -37.40 7.30 7.71
N GLY A 277 -38.57 7.63 7.17
CA GLY A 277 -39.73 6.73 7.24
C GLY A 277 -40.37 6.70 8.63
N LYS A 278 -41.24 5.73 8.88
CA LYS A 278 -41.91 5.54 10.16
C LYS A 278 -41.55 4.17 10.73
N ALA A 279 -40.93 4.17 11.90
CA ALA A 279 -40.54 2.93 12.57
C ALA A 279 -41.78 2.06 12.86
N ASN A 280 -41.86 0.92 12.18
CA ASN A 280 -42.97 -0.03 12.31
C ASN A 280 -42.50 -1.43 11.89
N GLY A 281 -42.69 -2.42 12.76
CA GLY A 281 -42.28 -3.81 12.55
C GLY A 281 -40.96 -4.19 13.22
N THR A 282 -40.22 -5.11 12.61
CA THR A 282 -39.03 -5.74 13.20
C THR A 282 -37.79 -4.85 13.05
N PRO A 283 -37.08 -4.52 14.15
CA PRO A 283 -35.87 -3.72 14.07
C PRO A 283 -34.69 -4.52 13.51
N PHE A 284 -33.79 -3.83 12.80
CA PHE A 284 -32.46 -4.33 12.45
C PHE A 284 -31.39 -3.31 12.82
N SER A 285 -30.19 -3.80 13.12
CA SER A 285 -29.02 -3.00 13.46
C SER A 285 -27.76 -3.68 12.98
N SER A 286 -26.81 -2.90 12.46
CA SER A 286 -25.48 -3.36 12.13
C SER A 286 -24.47 -2.28 12.46
N GLU A 287 -23.67 -2.53 13.48
CA GLU A 287 -22.48 -1.73 13.82
C GLU A 287 -21.26 -2.42 13.21
N ILE A 288 -20.42 -1.64 12.53
CA ILE A 288 -19.23 -2.18 11.88
C ILE A 288 -18.03 -2.20 12.83
N PRO A 289 -17.09 -3.15 12.67
CA PRO A 289 -15.91 -3.21 13.53
C PRO A 289 -15.06 -1.94 13.48
N GLU A 290 -14.38 -1.64 14.59
CA GLU A 290 -13.46 -0.50 14.68
C GLU A 290 -12.44 -0.51 13.52
N GLY A 291 -12.16 0.67 12.96
CA GLY A 291 -11.32 0.82 11.78
C GLY A 291 -12.02 0.59 10.43
N ASN A 292 -13.34 0.40 10.42
CA ASN A 292 -14.13 0.28 9.19
C ASN A 292 -15.19 1.40 9.08
N ASN A 293 -15.66 1.65 7.86
CA ASN A 293 -16.78 2.51 7.49
C ASN A 293 -17.78 1.75 6.59
N ILE A 294 -19.03 2.24 6.53
CA ILE A 294 -19.97 1.82 5.48
C ILE A 294 -19.63 2.58 4.20
N GLY A 295 -19.14 1.86 3.19
CA GLY A 295 -18.73 2.42 1.90
C GLY A 295 -19.85 2.51 0.85
N GLY A 296 -20.93 1.75 1.02
CA GLY A 296 -22.03 1.70 0.06
C GLY A 296 -23.16 0.75 0.48
N PHE A 297 -24.15 0.62 -0.40
CA PHE A 297 -25.35 -0.21 -0.18
C PHE A 297 -25.57 -1.17 -1.35
N TYR A 298 -26.32 -2.23 -1.08
CA TYR A 298 -27.01 -3.05 -2.08
C TYR A 298 -28.46 -3.23 -1.60
N ALA A 299 -29.40 -3.50 -2.51
CA ALA A 299 -30.81 -3.50 -2.12
C ALA A 299 -31.65 -4.47 -2.96
N ARG A 300 -32.84 -4.78 -2.45
CA ARG A 300 -33.97 -5.23 -3.26
C ARG A 300 -35.01 -4.13 -3.27
N ALA A 301 -35.50 -3.73 -4.43
CA ALA A 301 -36.46 -2.64 -4.51
C ALA A 301 -37.47 -2.81 -5.67
N GLY A 302 -38.71 -2.42 -5.39
CA GLY A 302 -39.79 -2.21 -6.35
C GLY A 302 -40.30 -0.77 -6.25
N GLY A 303 -41.58 -0.56 -5.95
CA GLY A 303 -42.11 0.76 -5.60
C GLY A 303 -41.61 1.30 -4.24
N SER A 304 -41.01 0.43 -3.42
CA SER A 304 -40.34 0.75 -2.16
C SER A 304 -39.11 -0.14 -1.98
N VAL A 305 -38.26 0.17 -1.01
CA VAL A 305 -37.10 -0.68 -0.68
C VAL A 305 -37.59 -1.91 0.09
N ASN A 306 -37.57 -3.07 -0.56
CA ASN A 306 -37.95 -4.34 0.03
C ASN A 306 -36.90 -4.83 1.04
N ALA A 307 -35.62 -4.73 0.68
CA ALA A 307 -34.51 -5.07 1.57
C ALA A 307 -33.28 -4.19 1.33
N LEU A 308 -32.50 -3.94 2.38
CA LEU A 308 -31.28 -3.13 2.32
C LEU A 308 -30.10 -3.89 2.93
N GLY A 309 -28.97 -3.90 2.24
CA GLY A 309 -27.70 -4.39 2.76
C GLY A 309 -26.60 -3.34 2.60
N ILE A 310 -25.49 -3.55 3.28
CA ILE A 310 -24.37 -2.60 3.34
C ILE A 310 -23.04 -3.24 2.95
N TYR A 311 -22.12 -2.41 2.49
CA TYR A 311 -20.72 -2.73 2.29
C TYR A 311 -19.87 -2.09 3.40
N ALA A 312 -19.17 -2.90 4.18
CA ALA A 312 -18.19 -2.46 5.17
C ALA A 312 -16.78 -2.49 4.57
N CYS A 313 -16.05 -1.38 4.72
CA CYS A 313 -14.72 -1.16 4.15
C CYS A 313 -13.77 -0.60 5.23
N PRO A 314 -12.49 -1.00 5.27
CA PRO A 314 -11.47 -0.32 6.08
C PRO A 314 -11.40 1.18 5.79
N ILE A 315 -11.20 1.98 6.84
CA ILE A 315 -10.94 3.43 6.78
C ILE A 315 -9.52 3.69 6.26
#